data_AF-A0A961C8K0-F1
#
_entry.id   AF-A0A961C8K0-F1
#
_cell.length_a   1.000
_cell.length_b   1.000
_cell.length_c   1.000
_cell.angle_alpha   90.00
_cell.angle_beta   90.00
_cell.angle_gamma   90.00
#
_symmetry.space_group_name_H-M   'P 1'
#
loop_
_entity.id
_entity.type
_entity.pdbx_description
1 polymer ?
#
loop_
_entity_poly.entity_id
_entity_poly.type
_entity_poly.pdbx_seq_one_letter_code
_entity_poly.pdbx_strand_id
1 'polypeptide(L)'
;MAQILKSLNDEWLTIAASPSARRALMRWTSTHPVFVPANDLNDVIELGYLPESGPEIRRSLACLSASDSLAARTLLQELLGGLVNLARRVGRDSDAVDDFIRLAWERIRTYPVHRPGSVSGNVLLDVRKRYCREQERAQRSQATVHPVTVERSAEDYVLGHEFFQELIGDSEQCGVSRQALDTIIRSRVCGDSMAEIAAEQQLSIKVLWHRRWRAEGRLRDLLAAS
;
A
#
# COMPACT_ATOMS: atom_id res chain seq x y z
N MET A 1 -14.15 4.73 -12.34
CA MET A 1 -12.69 4.61 -12.53
C MET A 1 -12.11 6.01 -12.39
N ALA A 2 -11.29 6.26 -11.38
CA ALA A 2 -10.99 7.60 -10.89
C ALA A 2 -10.41 8.51 -11.99
N GLN A 3 -11.04 9.67 -12.22
CA GLN A 3 -10.67 10.68 -13.20
C GLN A 3 -9.17 11.06 -13.10
N ILE A 4 -8.61 11.00 -11.89
CA ILE A 4 -7.19 11.25 -11.63
C ILE A 4 -6.26 10.30 -12.38
N LEU A 5 -6.60 9.00 -12.50
CA LEU A 5 -5.73 8.02 -13.14
C LEU A 5 -5.64 8.27 -14.64
N LYS A 6 -6.78 8.59 -15.26
CA LYS A 6 -6.82 8.96 -16.66
C LYS A 6 -6.00 10.23 -16.89
N SER A 7 -6.22 11.25 -16.07
CA SER A 7 -5.47 12.51 -16.13
C SER A 7 -3.96 12.29 -15.99
N LEU A 8 -3.52 11.43 -15.06
CA LEU A 8 -2.10 11.14 -14.87
C LEU A 8 -1.48 10.40 -16.05
N ASN A 9 -2.19 9.45 -16.66
CA ASN A 9 -1.68 8.74 -17.84
C ASN A 9 -1.62 9.66 -19.07
N ASP A 10 -2.66 10.49 -19.28
CA ASP A 10 -2.70 11.44 -20.40
C ASP A 10 -1.61 12.51 -20.25
N GLU A 11 -1.41 13.02 -19.03
CA GLU A 11 -0.34 13.97 -18.72
C GLU A 11 1.04 13.31 -18.89
N TRP A 12 1.20 12.04 -18.50
CA TRP A 12 2.46 11.32 -18.63
C TRP A 12 2.91 11.22 -20.10
N LEU A 13 2.00 10.96 -21.02
CA LEU A 13 2.30 10.92 -22.46
C LEU A 13 2.93 12.25 -22.94
N THR A 14 2.45 13.37 -22.40
CA THR A 14 2.99 14.70 -22.72
C THR A 14 4.34 14.94 -22.03
N ILE A 15 4.46 14.57 -20.75
CA ILE A 15 5.69 14.77 -19.97
C ILE A 15 6.84 13.94 -20.51
N ALA A 16 6.62 12.64 -20.77
CA ALA A 16 7.66 11.70 -21.18
C ALA A 16 8.31 12.11 -22.52
N ALA A 17 7.54 12.69 -23.44
CA ALA A 17 8.02 13.20 -24.72
C ALA A 17 8.67 14.60 -24.65
N SER A 18 8.63 15.27 -23.50
CA SER A 18 9.07 16.67 -23.39
C SER A 18 10.59 16.85 -23.45
N PRO A 19 11.09 18.01 -23.91
CA PRO A 19 12.52 18.34 -23.82
C PRO A 19 13.05 18.37 -22.37
N SER A 20 12.19 18.70 -21.40
CA SER A 20 12.54 18.64 -19.98
C SER A 20 12.78 17.21 -19.49
N ALA A 21 12.00 16.24 -19.95
CA ALA A 21 12.21 14.83 -19.67
C ALA A 21 13.56 14.34 -20.21
N ARG A 22 13.89 14.67 -21.47
CA ARG A 22 15.20 14.34 -22.04
C ARG A 22 16.36 14.94 -21.25
N ARG A 23 16.27 16.22 -20.89
CA ARG A 23 17.29 16.88 -20.05
C ARG A 23 17.38 16.26 -18.66
N ALA A 24 16.27 15.82 -18.08
CA ALA A 24 16.27 15.15 -16.79
C ALA A 24 17.00 13.82 -16.88
N LEU A 25 16.67 12.98 -17.87
CA LEU A 25 17.33 11.70 -18.09
C LEU A 25 18.85 11.85 -18.32
N MET A 26 19.28 12.87 -19.07
CA MET A 26 20.72 13.17 -19.22
C MET A 26 21.41 13.46 -17.87
N ARG A 27 20.79 14.28 -17.01
CA ARG A 27 21.33 14.59 -15.66
C ARG A 27 21.29 13.38 -14.73
N TRP A 28 20.25 12.55 -14.82
CA TRP A 28 20.15 11.35 -14.01
C TRP A 28 21.23 10.37 -14.41
N THR A 29 21.43 10.17 -15.71
CA THR A 29 22.47 9.27 -16.27
C THR A 29 23.87 9.69 -15.86
N SER A 30 24.18 10.99 -15.83
CA SER A 30 25.49 11.46 -15.36
C SER A 30 25.76 11.19 -13.87
N THR A 31 24.70 11.03 -13.08
CA THR A 31 24.79 10.80 -11.62
C THR A 31 24.65 9.31 -11.27
N HIS A 32 23.83 8.60 -12.03
CA HIS A 32 23.45 7.20 -11.81
C HIS A 32 23.56 6.44 -13.14
N PRO A 33 24.66 5.68 -13.36
CA PRO A 33 24.89 4.95 -14.61
C PRO A 33 23.83 3.88 -14.93
N VAL A 34 23.00 3.48 -13.96
CA VAL A 34 21.90 2.54 -14.17
C VAL A 34 20.90 3.01 -15.22
N PHE A 35 20.82 4.32 -15.48
CA PHE A 35 19.93 4.90 -16.50
C PHE A 35 20.53 4.91 -17.92
N VAL A 36 21.81 4.57 -18.11
CA VAL A 36 22.48 4.58 -19.42
C VAL A 36 21.70 3.82 -20.52
N PRO A 37 21.06 2.66 -20.25
CA PRO A 37 20.33 1.94 -21.29
C PRO A 37 19.03 2.61 -21.74
N ALA A 38 18.52 3.61 -21.00
CA ALA A 38 17.25 4.27 -21.31
C ALA A 38 17.43 5.43 -22.30
N ASN A 39 16.58 5.50 -23.32
CA ASN A 39 16.54 6.62 -24.28
C ASN A 39 15.54 7.69 -23.86
N ASP A 40 14.49 7.30 -23.14
CA ASP A 40 13.45 8.19 -22.62
C ASP A 40 12.93 7.72 -21.24
N LEU A 41 11.93 8.44 -20.70
CA LEU A 41 11.38 8.10 -19.39
C LEU A 41 10.49 6.83 -19.38
N ASN A 42 9.97 6.40 -20.53
CA ASN A 42 9.25 5.13 -20.61
C ASN A 42 10.24 3.97 -20.52
N ASP A 43 11.39 4.07 -21.19
CA ASP A 43 12.47 3.08 -21.04
C ASP A 43 12.92 2.96 -19.59
N VAL A 44 13.00 4.07 -18.84
CA VAL A 44 13.31 4.04 -17.40
C VAL A 44 12.28 3.21 -16.62
N ILE A 45 10.98 3.36 -16.92
CA ILE A 45 9.92 2.58 -16.27
C ILE A 45 10.05 1.09 -16.64
N GLU A 46 10.30 0.77 -17.91
CA GLU A 46 10.48 -0.61 -18.36
C GLU A 46 11.71 -1.28 -17.70
N LEU A 47 12.83 -0.57 -17.61
CA LEU A 47 14.01 -1.01 -16.84
C LEU A 47 13.70 -1.21 -15.35
N GLY A 48 12.74 -0.45 -14.81
CA GLY A 48 12.20 -0.60 -13.46
C GLY A 48 11.54 -1.97 -13.23
N TYR A 49 10.90 -2.54 -14.25
CA TYR A 49 10.22 -3.84 -14.13
C TYR A 49 11.16 -5.04 -14.21
N LEU A 50 12.37 -4.84 -14.75
CA LEU A 50 13.36 -5.92 -14.84
C LEU A 50 13.91 -6.30 -13.45
N PRO A 51 14.07 -7.60 -13.14
CA PRO A 51 14.58 -8.05 -11.83
C PRO A 51 15.97 -7.51 -11.48
N GLU A 52 16.87 -7.46 -12.47
CA GLU A 52 18.28 -7.13 -12.29
C GLU A 52 18.51 -5.62 -12.09
N SER A 53 17.87 -4.78 -12.90
CA SER A 53 18.05 -3.31 -12.86
C SER A 53 17.00 -2.61 -12.01
N GLY A 54 15.80 -3.17 -11.90
CA GLY A 54 14.64 -2.51 -11.30
C GLY A 54 14.84 -2.01 -9.88
N PRO A 55 15.42 -2.80 -8.95
CA PRO A 55 15.71 -2.34 -7.60
C PRO A 55 16.59 -1.09 -7.55
N GLU A 56 17.58 -0.99 -8.44
CA GLU A 56 18.53 0.12 -8.48
C GLU A 56 17.97 1.35 -9.22
N ILE A 57 17.20 1.13 -10.30
CA ILE A 57 16.42 2.18 -10.99
C ILE A 57 15.54 2.91 -9.99
N ARG A 58 14.71 2.17 -9.23
CA ARG A 58 13.80 2.76 -8.25
C ARG A 58 14.52 3.45 -7.10
N ARG A 59 15.66 2.90 -6.65
CA ARG A 59 16.47 3.52 -5.59
C ARG A 59 17.06 4.84 -6.07
N SER A 60 17.60 4.86 -7.29
CA SER A 60 18.11 6.08 -7.91
C SER A 60 17.01 7.13 -8.10
N LEU A 61 15.83 6.74 -8.60
CA LEU A 61 14.67 7.65 -8.70
C LEU A 61 14.24 8.19 -7.33
N ALA A 62 14.16 7.33 -6.31
CA ALA A 62 13.78 7.75 -4.95
C ALA A 62 14.81 8.72 -4.34
N CYS A 63 16.11 8.53 -4.58
CA CYS A 63 17.15 9.46 -4.16
C CYS A 63 16.97 10.85 -4.80
N LEU A 64 16.67 10.89 -6.10
CA LEU A 64 16.49 12.14 -6.84
C LEU A 64 15.16 12.85 -6.51
N SER A 65 14.15 12.09 -6.07
CA SER A 65 12.76 12.56 -5.91
C SER A 65 12.57 13.72 -4.92
N ALA A 66 13.49 13.93 -3.98
CA ALA A 66 13.40 15.07 -3.06
C ALA A 66 13.49 16.41 -3.81
N SER A 67 14.45 16.51 -4.74
CA SER A 67 14.78 17.73 -5.49
C SER A 67 14.32 17.73 -6.95
N ASP A 68 14.05 16.56 -7.53
CA ASP A 68 13.64 16.42 -8.93
C ASP A 68 12.20 15.89 -9.01
N SER A 69 11.26 16.75 -9.41
CA SER A 69 9.85 16.39 -9.54
C SER A 69 9.59 15.39 -10.67
N LEU A 70 10.41 15.36 -11.73
CA LEU A 70 10.28 14.37 -12.79
C LEU A 70 10.73 13.00 -12.32
N ALA A 71 11.73 12.91 -11.44
CA ALA A 71 12.12 11.63 -10.85
C ALA A 71 11.00 11.07 -9.96
N ALA A 72 10.42 11.94 -9.12
CA ALA A 72 9.26 11.59 -8.29
C ALA A 72 8.06 11.15 -9.14
N ARG A 73 7.78 11.87 -10.23
CA ARG A 73 6.68 11.56 -11.15
C ARG A 73 6.90 10.25 -11.90
N THR A 74 8.13 9.96 -12.30
CA THR A 74 8.51 8.70 -12.97
C THR A 74 8.34 7.51 -12.02
N LEU A 75 8.83 7.63 -10.78
CA LEU A 75 8.63 6.59 -9.77
C LEU A 75 7.15 6.41 -9.43
N LEU A 76 6.38 7.50 -9.33
CA LEU A 76 4.93 7.40 -9.13
C LEU A 76 4.27 6.64 -10.29
N GLN A 77 4.62 6.97 -11.54
CA GLN A 77 4.09 6.31 -12.73
C GLN A 77 4.36 4.80 -12.73
N GLU A 78 5.59 4.39 -12.39
CA GLU A 78 5.96 2.98 -12.23
C GLU A 78 5.12 2.27 -11.14
N LEU A 79 4.82 2.97 -10.05
CA LEU A 79 4.07 2.42 -8.92
C LEU A 79 2.53 2.48 -9.08
N LEU A 80 2.01 3.18 -10.09
CA LEU A 80 0.56 3.41 -10.24
C LEU A 80 -0.24 2.11 -10.24
N GLY A 81 0.19 1.10 -11.00
CA GLY A 81 -0.50 -0.19 -11.05
C GLY A 81 -0.61 -0.85 -9.66
N GLY A 82 0.48 -0.81 -8.88
CA GLY A 82 0.52 -1.33 -7.52
C GLY A 82 -0.37 -0.54 -6.56
N LEU A 83 -0.34 0.80 -6.65
CA LEU A 83 -1.16 1.70 -5.84
C LEU A 83 -2.65 1.51 -6.09
N VAL A 84 -3.05 1.44 -7.36
CA VAL A 84 -4.46 1.23 -7.74
C VAL A 84 -4.95 -0.14 -7.28
N ASN A 85 -4.14 -1.19 -7.49
CA ASN A 85 -4.49 -2.53 -7.02
C ASN A 85 -4.57 -2.60 -5.48
N LEU A 86 -3.80 -1.79 -4.76
CA LEU A 86 -3.86 -1.73 -3.31
C LEU A 86 -5.07 -0.93 -2.81
N ALA A 87 -5.33 0.22 -3.42
CA ALA A 87 -6.50 1.05 -3.14
C ALA A 87 -7.80 0.28 -3.39
N ARG A 88 -7.93 -0.49 -4.48
CA ARG A 88 -9.11 -1.34 -4.71
C ARG A 88 -9.32 -2.43 -3.66
N ARG A 89 -8.24 -2.90 -3.02
CA ARG A 89 -8.30 -3.99 -2.03
C ARG A 89 -8.59 -3.51 -0.61
N VAL A 90 -8.13 -2.30 -0.27
CA VAL A 90 -8.15 -1.78 1.12
C VAL A 90 -8.95 -0.48 1.26
N GLY A 91 -9.23 0.19 0.14
CA GLY A 91 -10.02 1.42 0.10
C GLY A 91 -11.43 1.22 0.61
N ARG A 92 -11.96 2.23 1.31
CA ARG A 92 -13.30 2.20 1.92
C ARG A 92 -14.34 3.00 1.15
N ASP A 93 -13.91 3.81 0.19
CA ASP A 93 -14.74 4.74 -0.59
C ASP A 93 -14.27 4.79 -2.05
N SER A 94 -15.02 5.54 -2.87
CA SER A 94 -14.72 5.75 -4.29
C SER A 94 -13.44 6.54 -4.55
N ASP A 95 -12.98 7.30 -3.56
CA ASP A 95 -11.92 8.29 -3.68
C ASP A 95 -10.57 7.76 -3.15
N ALA A 96 -10.56 6.54 -2.62
CA ALA A 96 -9.39 5.89 -2.05
C ALA A 96 -8.19 5.87 -3.02
N VAL A 97 -8.44 5.77 -4.33
CA VAL A 97 -7.36 5.82 -5.32
C VAL A 97 -6.63 7.18 -5.29
N ASP A 98 -7.38 8.27 -5.19
CA ASP A 98 -6.88 9.64 -5.20
C ASP A 98 -6.05 9.88 -3.93
N ASP A 99 -6.54 9.41 -2.78
CA ASP A 99 -5.79 9.43 -1.52
C ASP A 99 -4.51 8.63 -1.59
N PHE A 100 -4.54 7.41 -2.14
CA PHE A 100 -3.34 6.59 -2.29
C PHE A 100 -2.29 7.27 -3.17
N ILE A 101 -2.70 7.94 -4.25
CA ILE A 101 -1.81 8.71 -5.13
C ILE A 101 -1.22 9.91 -4.38
N ARG A 102 -2.03 10.68 -3.66
CA ARG A 102 -1.58 11.81 -2.84
C ARG A 102 -0.56 11.36 -1.80
N LEU A 103 -0.88 10.31 -1.05
CA LEU A 103 0.00 9.75 -0.03
C LEU A 103 1.29 9.18 -0.63
N ALA A 104 1.21 8.54 -1.80
CA ALA A 104 2.39 8.05 -2.51
C ALA A 104 3.30 9.19 -2.95
N TRP A 105 2.73 10.26 -3.51
CA TRP A 105 3.49 11.45 -3.89
C TRP A 105 4.24 12.02 -2.69
N GLU A 106 3.54 12.30 -1.58
CA GLU A 106 4.18 12.79 -0.35
C GLU A 106 5.28 11.85 0.15
N ARG A 107 5.03 10.54 0.10
CA ARG A 107 5.99 9.53 0.54
C ARG A 107 7.23 9.50 -0.34
N ILE A 108 7.07 9.53 -1.66
CA ILE A 108 8.18 9.52 -2.63
C ILE A 108 9.05 10.76 -2.45
N ARG A 109 8.45 11.95 -2.30
CA ARG A 109 9.18 13.21 -2.10
C ARG A 109 10.01 13.25 -0.81
N THR A 110 9.67 12.41 0.17
CA THR A 110 10.33 12.38 1.49
C THR A 110 10.93 11.01 1.80
N TYR A 111 11.21 10.20 0.77
CA TYR A 111 11.65 8.81 0.94
C TYR A 111 13.01 8.73 1.64
N PRO A 112 13.24 7.82 2.60
CA PRO A 112 14.50 7.72 3.31
C PRO A 112 15.44 6.83 2.49
N VAL A 113 16.38 7.46 1.78
CA VAL A 113 17.25 6.80 0.80
C VAL A 113 18.05 5.61 1.34
N HIS A 114 18.34 5.60 2.65
CA HIS A 114 19.07 4.51 3.33
C HIS A 114 18.16 3.40 3.88
N ARG A 115 16.85 3.43 3.62
CA ARG A 115 15.93 2.41 4.13
C ARG A 115 16.21 1.05 3.45
N PRO A 116 16.42 -0.02 4.24
CA PRO A 116 16.64 -1.34 3.68
C PRO A 116 15.37 -1.88 2.97
N GLY A 117 15.60 -2.76 2.00
CA GLY A 117 14.54 -3.42 1.24
C GLY A 117 14.14 -2.69 -0.04
N SER A 118 13.04 -3.14 -0.65
CA SER A 118 12.52 -2.62 -1.92
C SER A 118 11.84 -1.26 -1.73
N VAL A 119 12.19 -0.29 -2.59
CA VAL A 119 11.52 1.03 -2.63
C VAL A 119 10.03 0.87 -2.85
N SER A 120 9.59 0.12 -3.87
CA SER A 120 8.17 -0.10 -4.16
C SER A 120 7.44 -0.70 -2.97
N GLY A 121 8.00 -1.76 -2.38
CA GLY A 121 7.39 -2.45 -1.24
C GLY A 121 7.24 -1.52 -0.04
N ASN A 122 8.28 -0.74 0.25
CA ASN A 122 8.28 0.23 1.34
C ASN A 122 7.26 1.36 1.09
N VAL A 123 7.21 1.94 -0.12
CA VAL A 123 6.25 3.01 -0.46
C VAL A 123 4.83 2.50 -0.36
N LEU A 124 4.50 1.36 -0.97
CA LEU A 124 3.15 0.78 -0.92
C LEU A 124 2.70 0.48 0.52
N LEU A 125 3.61 -0.06 1.34
CA LEU A 125 3.33 -0.33 2.75
C LEU A 125 3.10 0.96 3.55
N ASP A 126 3.96 1.96 3.38
CA ASP A 126 3.85 3.23 4.08
C ASP A 126 2.55 3.96 3.71
N VAL A 127 2.20 3.98 2.42
CA VAL A 127 0.96 4.56 1.91
C VAL A 127 -0.24 3.88 2.54
N ARG A 128 -0.28 2.54 2.53
CA ARG A 128 -1.36 1.76 3.17
C ARG A 128 -1.50 2.09 4.65
N LYS A 129 -0.40 2.04 5.40
CA LYS A 129 -0.41 2.36 6.85
C LYS A 129 -0.91 3.77 7.10
N ARG A 130 -0.51 4.73 6.27
CA ARG A 130 -0.95 6.12 6.41
C ARG A 130 -2.44 6.28 6.08
N TYR A 131 -2.91 5.67 4.99
CA TYR A 131 -4.33 5.67 4.63
C TYR A 131 -5.18 5.06 5.75
N CYS A 132 -4.83 3.88 6.26
CA CYS A 132 -5.58 3.25 7.36
C CYS A 132 -5.65 4.15 8.60
N ARG A 133 -4.54 4.80 8.99
CA ARG A 133 -4.52 5.74 10.12
C ARG A 133 -5.38 6.99 9.87
N GLU A 134 -5.39 7.53 8.65
CA GLU A 134 -6.23 8.67 8.29
C GLU A 134 -7.73 8.29 8.36
N GLN A 135 -8.09 7.09 7.89
CA GLN A 135 -9.44 6.55 7.95
C GLN A 135 -9.91 6.26 9.38
N GLU A 136 -9.07 5.66 10.23
CA GLU A 136 -9.39 5.44 11.65
C GLU A 136 -9.60 6.76 12.40
N ARG A 137 -8.79 7.79 12.10
CA ARG A 137 -8.95 9.13 12.67
C ARG A 137 -10.27 9.76 12.22
N ALA A 138 -10.59 9.69 10.93
CA ALA A 138 -11.85 10.21 10.40
C ALA A 138 -13.06 9.53 11.08
N GLN A 139 -13.00 8.21 11.27
CA GLN A 139 -14.05 7.46 11.96
C GLN A 139 -14.21 7.83 13.42
N ARG A 140 -13.11 8.01 14.17
CA ARG A 140 -13.16 8.47 15.57
C ARG A 140 -13.72 9.90 15.67
N SER A 141 -13.30 10.78 14.78
CA SER A 141 -13.79 12.16 14.74
C SER A 141 -15.29 12.22 14.39
N GLN A 142 -15.75 11.39 13.45
CA GLN A 142 -17.17 11.27 13.11
C GLN A 142 -17.99 10.61 14.22
N ALA A 143 -17.44 9.64 14.97
CA ALA A 143 -18.12 9.04 16.12
C ALA A 143 -18.39 10.04 17.27
N THR A 144 -17.75 11.23 17.24
CA THR A 144 -17.96 12.29 18.23
C THR A 144 -19.08 13.27 17.82
N VAL A 145 -19.59 13.19 16.59
CA VAL A 145 -20.69 14.02 16.07
C VAL A 145 -21.74 13.06 15.50
N HIS A 146 -22.88 12.92 16.18
CA HIS A 146 -24.00 12.02 15.87
C HIS A 146 -23.95 11.27 14.51
N PRO A 147 -23.96 9.92 14.50
CA PRO A 147 -23.73 9.16 13.29
C PRO A 147 -24.87 9.42 12.30
N VAL A 148 -24.55 10.08 11.18
CA VAL A 148 -25.35 9.95 9.97
C VAL A 148 -24.92 8.64 9.32
N THR A 149 -25.62 7.58 9.71
CA THR A 149 -25.54 6.28 9.05
C THR A 149 -25.96 6.45 7.59
N VAL A 150 -25.06 6.15 6.66
CA VAL A 150 -25.49 5.56 5.39
C VAL A 150 -26.19 4.28 5.81
N GLU A 151 -27.52 4.24 5.71
CA GLU A 151 -28.31 3.03 5.95
C GLU A 151 -27.86 1.99 4.93
N ARG A 152 -26.86 1.18 5.30
CA ARG A 152 -26.78 -0.21 4.86
C ARG A 152 -28.14 -0.82 5.17
N SER A 153 -28.70 -1.57 4.23
CA SER A 153 -29.98 -2.24 4.46
C SER A 153 -29.92 -3.01 5.78
N ALA A 154 -31.05 -3.10 6.50
CA ALA A 154 -31.13 -3.93 7.71
C ALA A 154 -30.63 -5.36 7.43
N GLU A 155 -30.83 -5.84 6.20
CA GLU A 155 -30.35 -7.12 5.69
C GLU A 155 -28.81 -7.19 5.62
N ASP A 156 -28.12 -6.15 5.15
CA ASP A 156 -26.65 -6.10 5.09
C ASP A 156 -26.02 -6.02 6.49
N TYR A 157 -26.71 -5.34 7.42
CA TYR A 157 -26.28 -5.28 8.82
C TYR A 157 -26.43 -6.62 9.51
N VAL A 158 -27.55 -7.31 9.30
CA VAL A 158 -27.82 -8.63 9.88
C VAL A 158 -26.90 -9.68 9.27
N LEU A 159 -26.79 -9.77 7.93
CA LEU A 159 -25.93 -10.75 7.26
C LEU A 159 -24.45 -10.55 7.54
N GLY A 160 -23.98 -9.30 7.53
CA GLY A 160 -22.59 -8.99 7.89
C GLY A 160 -22.30 -9.29 9.36
N HIS A 161 -23.19 -8.88 10.28
CA HIS A 161 -22.99 -9.12 11.70
C HIS A 161 -23.08 -10.61 12.06
N GLU A 162 -24.07 -11.33 11.51
CA GLU A 162 -24.23 -12.77 11.71
C GLU A 162 -23.03 -13.54 11.15
N PHE A 163 -22.60 -13.26 9.91
CA PHE A 163 -21.43 -13.92 9.32
C PHE A 163 -20.14 -13.64 10.11
N PHE A 164 -19.91 -12.40 10.56
CA PHE A 164 -18.73 -12.10 11.37
C PHE A 164 -18.80 -12.69 12.79
N GLN A 165 -19.99 -12.77 13.39
CA GLN A 165 -20.18 -13.42 14.70
C GLN A 165 -20.05 -14.94 14.61
N GLU A 166 -20.57 -15.54 13.55
CA GLU A 166 -20.40 -16.95 13.21
C GLU A 166 -18.91 -17.25 12.99
N LEU A 167 -18.23 -16.47 12.14
CA LEU A 167 -16.79 -16.62 11.93
C LEU A 167 -15.97 -16.45 13.20
N ILE A 168 -16.33 -15.50 14.07
CA ILE A 168 -15.68 -15.33 15.38
C ILE A 168 -15.95 -16.54 16.28
N GLY A 169 -17.21 -16.98 16.39
CA GLY A 169 -17.62 -18.13 17.19
C GLY A 169 -16.96 -19.42 16.74
N ASP A 170 -16.97 -19.69 15.44
CA ASP A 170 -16.34 -20.85 14.81
C ASP A 170 -14.82 -20.83 14.99
N SER A 171 -14.20 -19.65 14.86
CA SER A 171 -12.77 -19.50 15.11
C SER A 171 -12.41 -19.82 16.56
N GLU A 172 -13.24 -19.40 17.53
CA GLU A 172 -13.03 -19.72 18.95
C GLU A 172 -13.21 -21.22 19.23
N GLN A 173 -14.21 -21.86 18.62
CA GLN A 173 -14.42 -23.31 18.73
C GLN A 173 -13.26 -24.13 18.15
N CYS A 174 -12.62 -23.64 17.09
CA CYS A 174 -11.38 -24.22 16.55
C CYS A 174 -10.10 -23.75 17.27
N GLY A 175 -10.24 -23.05 18.40
CA GLY A 175 -9.14 -22.64 19.27
C GLY A 175 -8.33 -21.44 18.76
N VAL A 176 -8.86 -20.66 17.81
CA VAL A 176 -8.28 -19.38 17.41
C VAL A 176 -8.81 -18.31 18.35
N SER A 177 -7.94 -17.73 19.17
CA SER A 177 -8.36 -16.66 20.07
C SER A 177 -8.69 -15.38 19.29
N ARG A 178 -9.60 -14.57 19.82
CA ARG A 178 -9.93 -13.24 19.28
C ARG A 178 -8.71 -12.36 19.05
N GLN A 179 -7.70 -12.44 19.93
CA GLN A 179 -6.44 -11.71 19.78
C GLN A 179 -5.57 -12.24 18.63
N ALA A 180 -5.62 -13.56 18.36
CA ALA A 180 -4.93 -14.14 17.20
C ALA A 180 -5.66 -13.80 15.90
N LEU A 181 -7.00 -13.79 15.90
CA LEU A 181 -7.80 -13.33 14.78
C LEU A 181 -7.55 -11.85 14.47
N ASP A 182 -7.53 -11.00 15.50
CA ASP A 182 -7.14 -9.59 15.38
C ASP A 182 -5.73 -9.45 14.78
N THR A 183 -4.77 -10.24 15.25
CA THR A 183 -3.41 -10.26 14.69
C THR A 183 -3.40 -10.63 13.20
N ILE A 184 -4.24 -11.59 12.78
CA ILE A 184 -4.38 -11.98 11.36
C ILE A 184 -4.99 -10.82 10.56
N ILE A 185 -6.10 -10.26 11.02
CA ILE A 185 -6.76 -9.15 10.34
C ILE A 185 -5.79 -7.97 10.23
N ARG A 186 -5.18 -7.56 11.33
CA ARG A 186 -4.25 -6.43 11.35
C ARG A 186 -3.04 -6.66 10.45
N SER A 187 -2.44 -7.84 10.45
CA SER A 187 -1.22 -8.08 9.66
C SER A 187 -1.47 -8.48 8.19
N ARG A 188 -2.62 -9.09 7.86
CA ARG A 188 -2.97 -9.52 6.50
C ARG A 188 -3.89 -8.54 5.80
N VAL A 189 -4.97 -8.15 6.48
CA VAL A 189 -6.03 -7.28 5.93
C VAL A 189 -5.70 -5.81 6.13
N CYS A 190 -5.15 -5.39 7.27
CA CYS A 190 -4.77 -4.00 7.54
C CYS A 190 -3.30 -3.69 7.18
N GLY A 191 -2.41 -4.69 7.21
CA GLY A 191 -1.01 -4.57 6.78
C GLY A 191 -0.06 -4.05 7.83
N ASP A 192 -0.48 -4.05 9.08
CA ASP A 192 0.32 -3.64 10.22
C ASP A 192 1.59 -4.50 10.30
N SER A 193 2.71 -3.87 10.68
CA SER A 193 3.97 -4.60 10.81
C SER A 193 3.86 -5.57 11.98
N MET A 194 4.33 -6.81 11.79
CA MET A 194 4.47 -7.76 12.89
C MET A 194 5.34 -7.23 14.03
N ALA A 195 6.25 -6.29 13.76
CA ALA A 195 7.03 -5.61 14.80
C ALA A 195 6.19 -4.64 15.64
N GLU A 196 5.31 -3.88 15.01
CA GLU A 196 4.44 -2.90 15.68
C GLU A 196 3.37 -3.59 16.50
N ILE A 197 2.69 -4.59 15.91
CA ILE A 197 1.68 -5.40 16.62
C ILE A 197 2.33 -6.13 17.80
N ALA A 198 3.56 -6.64 17.65
CA ALA A 198 4.26 -7.33 18.74
C ALA A 198 4.61 -6.36 19.88
N ALA A 199 5.07 -5.15 19.56
CA ALA A 199 5.33 -4.13 20.57
C ALA A 199 4.05 -3.73 21.34
N GLU A 200 2.92 -3.54 20.64
CA GLU A 200 1.64 -3.21 21.25
C GLU A 200 1.09 -4.34 22.14
N GLN A 201 1.23 -5.59 21.69
CA GLN A 201 0.80 -6.76 22.46
C GLN A 201 1.81 -7.18 23.54
N GLN A 202 2.93 -6.44 23.70
CA GLN A 202 4.02 -6.75 24.63
C GLN A 202 4.58 -8.17 24.43
N LEU A 203 4.71 -8.58 23.17
CA LEU A 203 5.24 -9.87 22.75
C LEU A 203 6.53 -9.69 21.94
N SER A 204 7.34 -10.75 21.89
CA SER A 204 8.40 -10.80 20.89
C SER A 204 7.81 -11.03 19.49
N ILE A 205 8.47 -10.46 18.47
CA ILE A 205 8.11 -10.63 17.05
C ILE A 205 8.00 -12.12 16.69
N LYS A 206 8.95 -12.94 17.19
CA LYS A 206 8.97 -14.39 16.97
C LYS A 206 7.72 -15.09 17.51
N VAL A 207 7.28 -14.71 18.72
CA VAL A 207 6.06 -15.29 19.33
C VAL A 207 4.83 -14.91 18.54
N LEU A 208 4.72 -13.65 18.09
CA LEU A 208 3.59 -13.19 17.31
C LEU A 208 3.50 -13.90 15.95
N TRP A 209 4.63 -14.13 15.27
CA TRP A 209 4.68 -14.93 14.04
C TRP A 209 4.18 -16.35 14.23
N HIS A 210 4.62 -17.03 15.28
CA HIS A 210 4.16 -18.39 15.59
C HIS A 210 2.67 -18.43 15.92
N ARG A 211 2.16 -17.45 16.67
CA ARG A 211 0.73 -17.34 16.99
C ARG A 211 -0.10 -17.17 15.72
N ARG A 212 0.30 -16.24 14.84
CA ARG A 212 -0.38 -16.01 13.56
C ARG A 212 -0.36 -17.25 12.68
N TRP A 213 0.79 -17.88 12.52
CA TRP A 213 0.92 -19.11 11.72
C TRP A 213 -0.02 -20.22 12.19
N ARG A 214 -0.06 -20.49 13.50
CA ARG A 214 -0.95 -21.52 14.07
C ARG A 214 -2.42 -21.17 13.88
N ALA A 215 -2.78 -19.91 14.09
CA ALA A 215 -4.15 -19.44 13.89
C ALA A 215 -4.59 -19.52 12.42
N GLU A 216 -3.72 -19.14 11.47
CA GLU A 216 -3.94 -19.29 10.02
C GLU A 216 -4.08 -20.76 9.62
N GLY A 217 -3.37 -21.69 10.27
CA GLY A 217 -3.53 -23.13 10.08
C GLY A 217 -4.91 -23.61 10.50
N ARG A 218 -5.32 -23.27 11.73
CA ARG A 218 -6.63 -23.66 12.28
C ARG A 218 -7.82 -23.12 11.47
N LEU A 219 -7.72 -21.87 10.99
CA LEU A 219 -8.76 -21.30 10.11
C LEU A 219 -8.83 -22.03 8.76
N ARG A 220 -7.69 -22.47 8.21
CA ARG A 220 -7.67 -23.27 6.98
C ARG A 220 -8.34 -24.63 7.18
N ASP A 221 -8.09 -25.28 8.31
CA ASP A 221 -8.70 -26.57 8.62
C ASP A 221 -10.22 -26.43 8.83
N LEU A 222 -10.68 -25.34 9.45
CA LEU A 222 -12.09 -25.00 9.62
C LEU A 222 -12.79 -24.82 8.27
N LEU A 223 -12.22 -24.00 7.38
CA LEU A 223 -12.79 -23.74 6.04
C LEU A 223 -12.74 -24.96 5.12
N ALA A 224 -11.92 -25.96 5.43
CA ALA A 224 -11.87 -27.23 4.71
C ALA A 224 -12.86 -28.27 5.26
N ALA A 225 -13.39 -28.05 6.48
CA ALA A 225 -14.36 -28.92 7.14
C ALA A 225 -15.82 -28.43 7.02
N SER A 226 -16.01 -27.18 6.56
CA SER A 226 -17.30 -26.52 6.29
C SER A 226 -17.81 -26.75 4.88
#